data_AF-A0A7G5ZRE5-F1
#
_entry.id   AF-A0A7G5ZRE5-F1
#
_cell.length_a   1.000
_cell.length_b   1.000
_cell.length_c   1.000
_cell.angle_alpha   90.00
_cell.angle_beta   90.00
_cell.angle_gamma   90.00
#
_symmetry.space_group_name_H-M   'P 1'
#
loop_
_entity.id
_entity.type
_entity.pdbx_description
1 polymer ?
#
loop_
_entity_poly.entity_id
_entity_poly.type
_entity_poly.pdbx_seq_one_letter_code
_entity_poly.pdbx_strand_id
1 'polypeptide(L)'
;MSTITGLLTDAGLSPFQGRFPRLKFRPVNATTADAHVVTREPVDAVINDGTGEFSVTVVSSDETTPPTRYTVTADWDSGRELDVIQGLYVPAGNWNLSDLILATAPPSVGMVMYGFGPPPPGLTNVLYVDISGSKPVLYAPENGGIG
;
A
#
# COMPACT_ATOMS: atom_id res chain seq x y z
N MET A 1 -13.29 10.82 -1.40
CA MET A 1 -11.88 11.30 -1.40
C MET A 1 -11.10 10.52 -0.37
N SER A 2 -9.92 10.02 -0.74
CA SER A 2 -8.98 9.37 0.18
C SER A 2 -7.62 10.04 0.10
N THR A 3 -6.95 10.19 1.23
CA THR A 3 -5.58 10.73 1.28
C THR A 3 -4.64 9.67 1.82
N ILE A 4 -3.59 9.38 1.06
CA ILE A 4 -2.55 8.42 1.45
C ILE A 4 -1.31 9.22 1.80
N THR A 5 -0.75 8.99 2.98
CA THR A 5 0.51 9.60 3.42
C THR A 5 1.57 8.54 3.65
N GLY A 6 2.83 8.93 3.58
CA GLY A 6 3.93 8.05 3.95
C GLY A 6 5.26 8.78 3.98
N LEU A 7 6.31 8.03 4.30
CA LEU A 7 7.68 8.53 4.39
C LEU A 7 8.56 7.73 3.42
N LEU A 8 9.34 8.42 2.60
CA LEU A 8 10.39 7.80 1.81
C LEU A 8 11.62 7.64 2.69
N THR A 9 12.05 6.39 2.85
CA THR A 9 13.26 6.04 3.58
C THR A 9 14.27 5.32 2.70
N ASP A 10 15.53 5.37 3.09
CA ASP A 10 16.54 4.48 2.53
C ASP A 10 16.42 3.05 3.10
N ALA A 11 17.29 2.15 2.64
CA ALA A 11 17.32 0.76 3.13
C ALA A 11 17.68 0.66 4.64
N GLY A 12 18.26 1.71 5.22
CA GLY A 12 18.55 1.82 6.65
C GLY A 12 17.41 2.43 7.46
N LEU A 13 16.23 2.64 6.85
CA LEU A 13 15.05 3.28 7.46
C LEU A 13 15.28 4.73 7.89
N SER A 14 16.35 5.37 7.40
CA SER A 14 16.56 6.79 7.60
C SER A 14 15.77 7.58 6.56
N PRO A 15 15.30 8.80 6.87
CA PRO A 15 14.64 9.66 5.89
C PRO A 15 15.52 9.76 4.63
N PHE A 16 14.93 9.49 3.47
CA PHE A 16 15.69 9.43 2.22
C PHE A 16 16.35 10.79 1.94
N GLN A 17 17.68 10.82 1.93
CA GLN A 17 18.48 12.00 1.61
C GLN A 17 18.97 11.86 0.17
N GLY A 18 18.34 12.56 -0.78
CA GLY A 18 18.74 12.47 -2.17
C GLY A 18 17.72 13.04 -3.14
N ARG A 19 17.81 12.61 -4.40
CA ARG A 19 16.86 12.98 -5.44
C ARG A 19 15.57 12.18 -5.25
N PHE A 20 14.49 12.87 -4.89
CA PHE A 20 13.18 12.24 -4.71
C PHE A 20 12.62 11.76 -6.06
N PRO A 21 12.04 10.55 -6.13
CA PRO A 21 11.33 10.10 -7.30
C PRO A 21 10.02 10.87 -7.47
N ARG A 22 9.49 10.91 -8.69
CA ARG A 22 8.06 11.19 -8.88
C ARG A 22 7.28 9.91 -8.61
N LEU A 23 6.43 9.92 -7.58
CA LEU A 23 5.54 8.80 -7.28
C LEU A 23 4.21 9.00 -7.99
N LYS A 24 3.74 7.96 -8.67
CA LYS A 24 2.49 7.94 -9.41
C LYS A 24 1.61 6.79 -8.96
N PHE A 25 0.34 7.07 -8.74
CA PHE A 25 -0.67 6.09 -8.36
C PHE A 25 -1.58 5.85 -9.55
N ARG A 26 -1.44 4.68 -10.19
CA ARG A 26 -2.20 4.28 -11.37
C ARG A 26 -3.24 3.23 -10.99
N PRO A 27 -4.54 3.41 -11.30
CA PRO A 27 -5.54 2.39 -10.99
C PRO A 27 -5.28 1.09 -11.77
N VAL A 28 -5.37 -0.07 -11.09
CA VAL A 28 -5.08 -1.40 -11.66
C VAL A 28 -6.17 -1.83 -12.64
N ASN A 29 -7.43 -1.57 -12.29
CA ASN A 29 -8.58 -1.90 -13.12
C ASN A 29 -9.22 -0.60 -13.62
N ALA A 30 -9.64 -0.60 -14.89
CA ALA A 30 -10.66 0.34 -15.33
C ALA A 30 -11.96 -0.11 -14.67
N THR A 31 -12.44 0.63 -13.68
CA THR A 31 -13.78 0.40 -13.13
C THR A 31 -14.78 0.90 -14.17
N THR A 32 -15.49 0.01 -14.86
CA THR A 32 -16.64 0.41 -15.67
C THR A 32 -17.81 0.68 -14.73
N ALA A 33 -18.18 1.94 -14.55
CA ALA A 33 -19.49 2.32 -14.05
C ALA A 33 -20.32 2.81 -15.24
N ASP A 34 -21.53 2.28 -15.39
CA ASP A 34 -22.59 2.81 -16.25
C ASP A 34 -22.17 3.21 -17.69
N ALA A 35 -21.52 2.31 -18.42
CA ALA A 35 -21.26 2.41 -19.87
C ALA A 35 -20.27 3.49 -20.36
N HIS A 36 -19.40 4.02 -19.50
CA HIS A 36 -18.34 4.96 -19.89
C HIS A 36 -16.95 4.29 -20.02
N VAL A 37 -16.18 4.69 -21.04
CA VAL A 37 -14.75 4.32 -21.19
C VAL A 37 -13.93 5.19 -20.25
N VAL A 38 -13.22 4.57 -19.31
CA VAL A 38 -12.55 5.26 -18.21
C VAL A 38 -11.07 5.46 -18.50
N THR A 39 -10.58 6.68 -18.29
CA THR A 39 -9.16 7.04 -18.47
C THR A 39 -8.32 6.49 -17.30
N ARG A 40 -7.06 6.12 -17.56
CA ARG A 40 -6.14 5.54 -16.57
C ARG A 40 -5.09 6.54 -16.10
N GLU A 41 -5.44 7.82 -16.07
CA GLU A 41 -4.46 8.86 -15.77
C GLU A 41 -3.91 8.66 -14.34
N PRO A 42 -2.57 8.55 -14.17
CA PRO A 42 -1.98 8.40 -12.86
C PRO A 42 -2.10 9.68 -12.04
N VAL A 43 -2.27 9.53 -10.72
CA VAL A 43 -2.22 10.66 -9.79
C VAL A 43 -0.80 10.79 -9.25
N ASP A 44 -0.20 11.97 -9.41
CA ASP A 44 1.12 12.28 -8.84
C ASP A 44 1.02 12.53 -7.33
N ALA A 45 1.95 11.98 -6.56
CA ALA A 45 2.10 12.32 -5.14
C ALA A 45 2.89 13.63 -5.00
N VAL A 46 2.53 14.41 -3.98
CA VAL A 46 3.30 15.58 -3.56
C VAL A 46 4.31 15.11 -2.51
N ILE A 47 5.59 15.38 -2.74
CA ILE A 47 6.68 15.00 -1.84
C ILE A 47 7.29 16.27 -1.24
N ASN A 48 7.50 16.25 0.07
CA ASN A 48 8.26 17.28 0.77
C ASN A 48 9.75 16.89 0.74
N ASP A 49 10.52 17.59 -0.09
CA ASP A 49 11.95 17.30 -0.28
C ASP A 49 12.79 17.51 1.01
N GLY A 50 12.29 18.23 2.01
CA GLY A 50 12.99 18.45 3.27
C GLY A 50 12.83 17.32 4.28
N THR A 51 11.73 16.56 4.20
CA THR A 51 11.38 15.51 5.17
C THR A 51 11.27 14.13 4.55
N GLY A 52 11.11 14.03 3.22
CA GLY A 52 10.78 12.81 2.51
C GLY A 52 9.34 12.35 2.71
N GLU A 53 8.51 13.14 3.40
CA GLU A 53 7.08 12.87 3.56
C GLU A 53 6.38 13.07 2.23
N PHE A 54 5.47 12.17 1.89
CA PHE A 54 4.62 12.34 0.72
C PHE A 54 3.15 12.25 1.08
N SER A 55 2.33 12.90 0.27
CA SER A 55 0.87 12.84 0.31
C SER A 55 0.34 12.70 -1.10
N VAL A 56 -0.60 11.78 -1.29
CA VAL A 56 -1.40 11.69 -2.51
C VAL A 56 -2.87 11.78 -2.15
N THR A 57 -3.58 12.71 -2.79
CA THR A 57 -5.03 12.83 -2.63
C THR A 57 -5.70 12.18 -3.82
N VAL A 58 -6.35 11.05 -3.55
CA VAL A 58 -7.17 10.33 -4.52
C VAL A 58 -8.60 10.88 -4.40
N VAL A 59 -8.94 11.81 -5.28
CA VAL A 59 -10.27 12.39 -5.33
C VAL A 59 -11.23 11.38 -5.96
N SER A 60 -12.41 11.25 -5.35
CA SER A 60 -13.51 10.52 -5.97
C SER A 60 -13.93 11.28 -7.22
N SER A 61 -13.64 10.71 -8.38
CA SER A 61 -14.12 11.16 -9.67
C SER A 61 -15.10 10.12 -10.22
N ASP A 62 -15.77 10.45 -11.32
CA ASP A 62 -16.57 9.50 -12.10
C ASP A 62 -15.74 8.29 -12.59
N GLU A 63 -14.41 8.35 -12.42
CA GLU A 63 -13.39 7.43 -12.95
C GLU A 63 -12.76 6.54 -11.86
N THR A 64 -12.62 7.07 -10.64
CA THR A 64 -12.02 6.36 -9.50
C THR A 64 -12.74 6.70 -8.21
N THR A 65 -13.33 5.71 -7.55
CA THR A 65 -13.92 5.85 -6.22
C THR A 65 -13.26 4.83 -5.29
N PRO A 66 -12.51 5.27 -4.26
CA PRO A 66 -12.12 4.37 -3.17
C PRO A 66 -13.38 3.70 -2.59
N PRO A 67 -13.42 2.38 -2.39
CA PRO A 67 -12.28 1.46 -2.41
C PRO A 67 -11.85 0.98 -3.81
N THR A 68 -10.55 1.07 -4.13
CA THR A 68 -10.00 0.53 -5.39
C THR A 68 -8.52 0.14 -5.25
N ARG A 69 -7.94 -0.49 -6.29
CA ARG A 69 -6.54 -0.96 -6.30
C ARG A 69 -5.66 -0.10 -7.20
N TYR A 70 -4.46 0.21 -6.74
CA TYR A 70 -3.46 1.01 -7.44
C TYR A 70 -2.13 0.25 -7.65
N THR A 71 -1.47 0.52 -8.77
CA THR A 71 -0.04 0.30 -8.94
C THR A 71 0.67 1.62 -8.65
N VAL A 72 1.61 1.59 -7.73
CA VAL A 72 2.50 2.70 -7.42
C VAL A 72 3.75 2.55 -8.28
N THR A 73 4.06 3.59 -9.05
CA THR A 73 5.29 3.67 -9.84
C THR A 73 6.16 4.80 -9.37
N ALA A 74 7.47 4.64 -9.49
CA ALA A 74 8.45 5.66 -9.15
C ALA A 74 9.33 5.97 -10.37
N ASP A 75 9.53 7.25 -10.64
CA ASP A 75 10.41 7.74 -11.71
C ASP A 75 11.46 8.69 -11.12
N TRP A 76 12.72 8.25 -11.14
CA TRP A 76 13.86 9.08 -10.72
C TRP A 76 14.41 9.92 -11.87
N ASP A 77 14.19 9.54 -13.12
CA ASP A 77 14.92 10.05 -14.29
C ASP A 77 14.01 10.57 -15.42
N SER A 78 12.89 11.22 -15.06
CA SER A 78 12.00 11.95 -15.97
C SER A 78 11.58 11.16 -17.21
N GLY A 79 11.43 9.85 -17.08
CA GLY A 79 11.06 8.99 -18.19
C GLY A 79 11.20 7.49 -17.94
N ARG A 80 11.80 7.06 -16.82
CA ARG A 80 11.88 5.64 -16.46
C ARG A 80 11.03 5.35 -15.24
N GLU A 81 9.80 4.94 -15.50
CA GLU A 81 8.87 4.48 -14.47
C GLU A 81 9.17 3.02 -14.07
N LEU A 82 9.32 2.79 -12.76
CA LEU A 82 9.46 1.46 -12.17
C LEU A 82 8.24 1.18 -11.30
N ASP A 83 7.59 0.04 -11.51
CA ASP A 83 6.55 -0.45 -10.60
C ASP A 83 7.21 -0.81 -9.26
N VAL A 84 6.84 -0.09 -8.19
CA VAL A 84 7.39 -0.31 -6.84
C VAL A 84 6.40 -1.04 -5.94
N ILE A 85 5.09 -0.85 -6.14
CA ILE A 85 4.04 -1.56 -5.43
C ILE A 85 2.93 -1.89 -6.43
N GLN A 86 2.53 -3.15 -6.52
CA GLN A 86 1.43 -3.58 -7.38
C GLN A 86 0.22 -3.97 -6.54
N GLY A 87 -0.98 -3.52 -6.95
CA GLY A 87 -2.23 -3.99 -6.36
C GLY A 87 -2.62 -3.37 -5.02
N LEU A 88 -1.99 -2.25 -4.60
CA LEU A 88 -2.27 -1.48 -3.39
C LEU A 88 -3.76 -1.18 -3.24
N TYR A 89 -4.41 -1.83 -2.29
CA TYR A 89 -5.81 -1.59 -1.97
C TYR A 89 -5.93 -0.34 -1.12
N VAL A 90 -6.71 0.63 -1.60
CA VAL A 90 -6.91 1.93 -0.95
C VAL A 90 -8.39 2.06 -0.57
N PRO A 91 -8.74 1.98 0.72
CA PRO A 91 -10.09 2.24 1.20
C PRO A 91 -10.46 3.73 1.11
N ALA A 92 -11.75 4.03 1.31
CA ALA A 92 -12.20 5.40 1.57
C ALA A 92 -11.55 5.95 2.87
N GLY A 93 -11.12 7.21 2.87
CA GLY A 93 -10.61 7.90 4.06
C GLY A 93 -9.11 8.20 4.05
N ASN A 94 -8.55 8.49 5.23
CA ASN A 94 -7.14 8.85 5.40
C ASN A 94 -6.35 7.65 5.89
N TRP A 95 -5.24 7.33 5.21
CA TRP A 95 -4.49 6.11 5.46
C TRP A 95 -2.98 6.35 5.36
N ASN A 96 -2.20 5.68 6.20
CA ASN A 96 -0.75 5.60 6.00
C ASN A 96 -0.43 4.48 5.00
N LEU A 97 0.53 4.70 4.10
CA LEU A 97 0.97 3.69 3.14
C LEU A 97 1.44 2.41 3.84
N SER A 98 2.09 2.50 5.01
CA SER A 98 2.50 1.30 5.77
C SER A 98 1.30 0.41 6.11
N ASP A 99 0.20 1.01 6.55
CA ASP A 99 -1.01 0.30 6.95
C ASP A 99 -1.70 -0.31 5.72
N LEU A 100 -1.68 0.42 4.59
CA LEU A 100 -2.22 -0.06 3.32
C LEU A 100 -1.40 -1.23 2.75
N ILE A 101 -0.07 -1.20 2.83
CA ILE A 101 0.79 -2.30 2.38
C ILE A 101 0.47 -3.57 3.17
N LEU A 102 0.35 -3.45 4.49
CA LEU A 102 -0.04 -4.57 5.36
C LEU A 102 -1.45 -5.09 5.03
N ALA A 103 -2.40 -4.20 4.75
CA ALA A 103 -3.77 -4.57 4.42
C ALA A 103 -3.95 -5.09 2.97
N THR A 104 -3.02 -4.77 2.07
CA THR A 104 -3.07 -5.12 0.64
C THR A 104 -2.57 -6.51 0.35
N ALA A 105 -1.64 -7.03 1.17
CA ALA A 105 -1.09 -8.36 1.02
C ALA A 105 -2.27 -9.35 0.86
N PRO A 106 -2.37 -10.08 -0.27
CA PRO A 106 -3.48 -10.98 -0.47
C PRO A 106 -3.48 -11.99 0.68
N PRO A 107 -4.63 -12.28 1.32
CA PRO A 107 -4.74 -13.41 2.23
C PRO A 107 -4.58 -14.68 1.38
N SER A 108 -3.34 -15.05 1.14
CA SER A 108 -2.97 -16.33 0.56
C SER A 108 -2.82 -17.25 1.76
N VAL A 109 -3.65 -18.27 1.83
CA VAL A 109 -3.45 -19.37 2.79
C VAL A 109 -1.97 -19.78 2.73
N GLY A 110 -1.22 -19.55 3.82
CA GLY A 110 0.20 -19.90 3.91
C GLY A 110 1.21 -18.74 3.97
N MET A 111 0.80 -17.48 4.10
CA MET A 111 1.75 -16.40 4.37
C MET A 111 2.25 -16.42 5.81
N VAL A 112 3.57 -16.25 6.00
CA VAL A 112 4.19 -16.03 7.30
C VAL A 112 4.51 -14.55 7.45
N MET A 113 3.89 -13.89 8.43
CA MET A 113 4.18 -12.50 8.79
C MET A 113 5.03 -12.49 10.06
N TYR A 114 5.96 -11.55 10.14
CA TYR A 114 6.77 -11.32 11.32
C TYR A 114 6.41 -9.95 11.90
N GLY A 115 6.27 -9.85 13.21
CA GLY A 115 5.97 -8.58 13.87
C GLY A 115 6.47 -8.53 15.31
N PHE A 116 6.30 -7.37 15.94
CA PHE A 116 6.73 -7.12 17.30
C PHE A 116 5.50 -6.91 18.20
N GLY A 117 5.14 -7.95 18.96
CA GLY A 117 3.92 -8.02 19.77
C GLY A 117 2.84 -8.89 19.11
N PRO A 118 1.66 -9.06 19.75
CA PRO A 118 0.60 -9.92 19.25
C PRO A 118 0.05 -9.46 17.88
N PRO A 119 -0.57 -10.37 17.10
CA PRO A 119 -1.09 -10.02 15.77
C PRO A 119 -2.15 -8.91 15.84
N PRO A 120 -2.14 -7.95 14.90
CA PRO A 120 -3.22 -6.99 14.74
C PRO A 120 -4.61 -7.68 14.62
N PRO A 121 -5.67 -7.10 15.21
CA PRO A 121 -7.04 -7.61 15.05
C PRO A 121 -7.44 -7.67 13.58
N GLY A 122 -8.12 -8.74 13.17
CA GLY A 122 -8.61 -8.91 11.80
C GLY A 122 -7.64 -9.61 10.84
N LEU A 123 -6.45 -10.01 11.29
CA LEU A 123 -5.61 -10.92 10.51
C LEU A 123 -6.28 -12.28 10.37
N THR A 124 -6.60 -12.65 9.13
CA THR A 124 -7.17 -13.95 8.77
C THR A 124 -6.26 -14.60 7.73
N ASN A 125 -6.18 -15.94 7.76
CA ASN A 125 -5.37 -16.74 6.81
C ASN A 125 -3.85 -16.47 6.80
N VAL A 126 -3.29 -15.95 7.91
CA VAL A 126 -1.86 -15.64 8.07
C VAL A 126 -1.28 -16.40 9.26
N LEU A 127 -0.08 -16.95 9.09
CA LEU A 127 0.77 -17.43 10.18
C LEU A 127 1.59 -16.24 10.71
N TYR A 128 1.30 -15.75 11.91
CA TYR A 128 1.99 -14.59 12.47
C TYR A 128 3.04 -15.02 13.50
N VAL A 129 4.28 -14.54 13.34
CA VAL A 129 5.42 -14.81 14.22
C VAL A 129 5.76 -13.52 14.96
N ASP A 130 5.44 -13.50 16.26
CA ASP A 130 5.89 -12.45 17.16
C ASP A 130 7.36 -12.69 17.52
N ILE A 131 8.23 -11.73 17.18
CA ILE A 131 9.68 -11.74 17.46
C ILE A 131 10.09 -10.70 18.51
N SER A 132 9.14 -10.12 19.25
CA SER A 132 9.42 -9.12 20.29
C SER A 132 10.03 -9.68 21.58
N GLY A 133 9.90 -10.99 21.81
CA GLY A 133 10.43 -11.67 23.00
C GLY A 133 11.79 -12.33 22.79
N SER A 134 12.32 -12.93 23.88
CA SER A 134 13.52 -13.78 23.81
C SER A 134 13.30 -15.10 23.08
N LYS A 135 12.04 -15.46 22.79
CA LYS A 135 11.62 -16.60 21.99
C LYS A 135 10.49 -16.18 21.04
N PRO A 136 10.54 -16.58 19.76
CA PRO A 136 9.44 -16.32 18.84
C PRO A 136 8.14 -17.01 19.28
N VAL A 137 7.01 -16.34 19.14
CA VAL A 137 5.67 -16.89 19.42
C VAL A 137 4.87 -16.96 18.12
N LEU A 138 4.26 -18.12 17.85
CA LEU A 138 3.53 -18.38 16.62
C LEU A 138 2.01 -18.30 16.85
N TYR A 139 1.33 -17.53 16.01
CA TYR A 139 -0.11 -17.36 16.00
C TYR A 139 -0.65 -17.93 14.68
N ALA A 140 -1.46 -18.98 14.78
CA ALA A 140 -2.10 -19.61 13.63
C ALA A 140 -3.46 -18.95 13.34
N PRO A 141 -3.92 -18.92 12.08
CA PRO A 141 -5.26 -18.45 11.77
C PRO A 141 -6.28 -19.36 12.45
N GLU A 142 -7.30 -18.78 13.08
CA GLU A 142 -8.41 -19.55 13.64
C GLU A 142 -9.11 -20.28 12.49
N ASN A 143 -9.16 -21.61 12.59
CA ASN A 143 -9.58 -22.54 11.53
C ASN A 143 -10.91 -22.13 10.85
N GLY A 144 -10.84 -21.55 9.64
CA GLY A 144 -11.88 -21.68 8.64
C GLY A 144 -11.69 -23.01 7.91
N GLY A 145 -12.57 -23.97 8.17
CA GLY A 145 -12.48 -25.33 7.64
C GLY A 145 -12.23 -25.40 6.12
N ILE A 146 -11.37 -26.33 5.73
CA ILE A 146 -11.06 -26.66 4.34
C ILE A 146 -12.27 -27.42 3.77
N GLY A 147 -12.92 -26.84 2.76
CA GLY A 147 -13.87 -27.51 1.87
C GLY A 147 -13.24 -27.71 0.50
#